data_AF-A0A2V9SZD6-F1
#
_entry.id   AF-A0A2V9SZD6-F1
#
_cell.length_a   1.000
_cell.length_b   1.000
_cell.length_c   1.000
_cell.angle_alpha   90.00
_cell.angle_beta   90.00
_cell.angle_gamma   90.00
#
_symmetry.space_group_name_H-M   'P 1'
#
loop_
_entity.id
_entity.type
_entity.pdbx_description
1 polymer ?
#
loop_
_entity_poly.entity_id
_entity_poly.type
_entity_poly.pdbx_seq_one_letter_code
_entity_poly.pdbx_strand_id
1 'polypeptide(L)'
;MKYCRFQVSGRPQYGLVETVAGREEITRLLVNAPEDSNGDMEDVPTRRVEPVSLSEATLLAPVRPSKIVCVGRNYREHAAELGHDVPVEPLIFLKPPSALLAPGGQIRRPKISNRVGHEGELGVVLAKTCYKVGADEDVRPYILGYTCVNDVTARDLQEKDGQWTRAKGFDTFCPVGPVVSDEVDPWAGVIVET
;
A
#
# COMPACT_ATOMS: atom_id res chain seq x y z
N MET A 1 -3.24 5.88 -14.76
CA MET A 1 -1.79 5.68 -14.70
C MET A 1 -1.44 4.67 -13.63
N LYS A 2 -0.39 3.88 -13.89
CA LYS A 2 0.23 2.96 -12.94
C LYS A 2 1.71 3.25 -12.85
N TYR A 3 2.26 3.17 -11.65
CA TYR A 3 3.71 3.24 -11.46
C TYR A 3 4.20 2.19 -10.46
N CYS A 4 5.47 1.82 -10.60
CA CYS A 4 6.19 0.99 -9.64
C CYS A 4 7.48 1.68 -9.19
N ARG A 5 8.10 1.11 -8.15
CA ARG A 5 9.47 1.43 -7.76
C ARG A 5 10.29 0.15 -7.88
N PHE A 6 11.44 0.21 -8.53
CA PHE A 6 12.23 -0.98 -8.87
C PHE A 6 13.72 -0.66 -8.92
N GLN A 7 14.57 -1.68 -8.97
CA GLN A 7 16.02 -1.49 -9.12
C GLN A 7 16.45 -1.49 -10.59
N VAL A 8 17.28 -0.50 -10.95
CA VAL A 8 18.03 -0.47 -12.22
C VAL A 8 19.50 -0.31 -11.88
N SER A 9 20.32 -1.29 -12.25
CA SER A 9 21.76 -1.32 -11.93
C SER A 9 22.07 -1.02 -10.46
N GLY A 10 21.27 -1.63 -9.55
CA GLY A 10 21.41 -1.48 -8.10
C GLY A 10 20.90 -0.16 -7.52
N ARG A 11 20.31 0.74 -8.32
CA ARG A 11 19.74 2.01 -7.85
C ARG A 11 18.21 1.98 -7.91
N PRO A 12 17.51 2.51 -6.90
CA PRO A 12 16.06 2.64 -6.95
C PRO A 12 15.65 3.63 -8.04
N GLN A 13 14.66 3.27 -8.83
CA GLN A 13 14.01 4.07 -9.86
C GLN A 13 12.50 3.98 -9.71
N TYR A 14 11.79 4.97 -10.23
CA TYR A 14 10.35 4.91 -10.42
C TYR A 14 10.05 4.73 -11.90
N GLY A 15 9.10 3.85 -12.23
CA GLY A 15 8.75 3.54 -13.60
C GLY A 15 7.25 3.54 -13.83
N LEU A 16 6.81 4.14 -14.95
CA LEU A 16 5.42 3.99 -15.40
C LEU A 16 5.23 2.60 -15.96
N VAL A 17 4.10 2.00 -15.59
CA VAL A 17 3.70 0.65 -15.98
C VAL A 17 2.54 0.77 -16.96
N GLU A 18 2.70 0.16 -18.13
CA GLU A 18 1.69 0.12 -19.18
C GLU A 18 1.39 -1.33 -19.55
N THR A 19 0.15 -1.61 -19.93
CA THR A 19 -0.22 -2.94 -20.42
C THR A 19 0.10 -3.03 -21.91
N VAL A 20 1.12 -3.82 -22.27
CA VAL A 20 1.58 -4.04 -23.64
C VAL A 20 1.32 -5.50 -24.02
N ALA A 21 0.47 -5.72 -25.04
CA ALA A 21 0.09 -7.07 -25.49
C ALA A 21 -0.37 -8.01 -24.35
N GLY A 22 -1.11 -7.47 -23.37
CA GLY A 22 -1.62 -8.22 -22.21
C GLY A 22 -0.60 -8.49 -21.10
N ARG A 23 0.58 -7.86 -21.15
CA ARG A 23 1.62 -7.94 -20.11
C ARG A 23 1.87 -6.57 -19.51
N GLU A 24 2.15 -6.52 -18.22
CA GLU A 24 2.57 -5.28 -17.56
C GLU A 24 4.05 -5.04 -17.80
N GLU A 25 4.36 -3.90 -18.43
CA GLU A 25 5.72 -3.50 -18.79
C GLU A 25 6.05 -2.12 -18.23
N ILE A 26 7.27 -1.96 -17.75
CA ILE A 26 7.84 -0.67 -17.35
C ILE A 26 8.41 -0.01 -18.61
N THR A 27 7.72 0.98 -19.15
CA THR A 27 8.06 1.59 -20.46
C THR A 27 8.76 2.94 -20.34
N ARG A 28 8.64 3.59 -19.18
CA ARG A 28 9.23 4.91 -18.91
C ARG A 28 9.74 4.99 -17.49
N LEU A 29 10.82 5.73 -17.31
CA LEU A 29 11.29 6.16 -15.99
C LEU A 29 10.69 7.52 -15.65
N LEU A 30 10.29 7.68 -14.40
CA LEU A 30 9.91 8.97 -13.83
C LEU A 30 11.17 9.67 -13.30
N VAL A 31 11.36 10.93 -13.68
CA VAL A 31 12.54 11.72 -13.28
C VAL A 31 12.47 12.08 -11.80
N ASN A 32 11.26 12.38 -11.30
CA ASN A 32 11.00 12.71 -9.91
C ASN A 32 10.16 11.59 -9.25
N ALA A 33 10.19 11.55 -7.93
CA ALA A 33 9.36 10.60 -7.21
C ALA A 33 7.88 11.04 -7.29
N PRO A 34 6.92 10.11 -7.49
CA PRO A 34 5.49 10.40 -7.48
C PRO A 34 5.02 11.15 -6.24
N GLU A 35 5.63 10.88 -5.09
CA GLU A 35 5.28 11.53 -3.82
C GLU A 35 5.65 13.03 -3.81
N ASP A 36 6.55 13.46 -4.70
CA ASP A 36 6.96 14.86 -4.85
C ASP A 36 6.11 15.61 -5.88
N SER A 37 5.15 14.93 -6.54
CA SER A 37 4.29 15.51 -7.58
C SER A 37 3.18 16.40 -7.03
N ASN A 38 2.93 16.35 -5.72
CA ASN A 38 1.73 16.94 -5.12
C ASN A 38 0.47 16.51 -5.90
N GLY A 39 0.36 15.24 -6.30
CA GLY A 39 -0.81 14.66 -6.97
C GLY A 39 -0.90 14.85 -8.48
N ASP A 40 -0.06 15.70 -9.05
CA ASP A 40 -0.11 16.02 -10.48
C ASP A 40 0.87 15.11 -11.24
N MET A 41 0.51 13.82 -11.33
CA MET A 41 1.36 12.79 -11.96
C MET A 41 1.57 13.02 -13.47
N GLU A 42 0.64 13.70 -14.14
CA GLU A 42 0.72 13.99 -15.58
C GLU A 42 1.90 14.91 -15.92
N ASP A 43 2.27 15.80 -15.00
CA ASP A 43 3.34 16.78 -15.18
C ASP A 43 4.73 16.24 -14.81
N VAL A 44 4.80 15.02 -14.25
CA VAL A 44 6.09 14.43 -13.88
C VAL A 44 6.88 14.09 -15.15
N PRO A 45 8.08 14.68 -15.35
CA PRO A 45 8.87 14.40 -16.54
C PRO A 45 9.24 12.93 -16.63
N THR A 46 9.12 12.36 -17.83
CA THR A 46 9.42 10.95 -18.10
C THR A 46 10.53 10.79 -19.13
N ARG A 47 11.25 9.67 -19.03
CA ARG A 47 12.21 9.22 -20.04
C ARG A 47 11.82 7.83 -20.52
N ARG A 48 11.61 7.66 -21.82
CA ARG A 48 11.41 6.33 -22.42
C ARG A 48 12.62 5.44 -22.19
N VAL A 49 12.36 4.16 -21.97
CA VAL A 49 13.39 3.12 -21.84
C VAL A 49 13.01 1.91 -22.68
N GLU A 50 13.96 0.99 -22.85
CA GLU A 50 13.63 -0.35 -23.31
C GLU A 50 12.65 -0.97 -22.31
N PRO A 51 11.51 -1.52 -22.76
CA PRO A 51 10.52 -2.08 -21.86
C PRO A 51 11.10 -3.19 -20.99
N VAL A 52 10.80 -3.14 -19.70
CA VAL A 52 11.15 -4.19 -18.73
C VAL A 52 9.88 -4.86 -18.26
N SER A 53 9.80 -6.18 -18.34
CA SER A 53 8.66 -6.92 -17.78
C SER A 53 8.52 -6.64 -16.29
N LEU A 54 7.33 -6.22 -15.83
CA LEU A 54 7.10 -5.95 -14.40
C LEU A 54 7.38 -7.18 -13.53
N SER A 55 7.06 -8.38 -14.03
CA SER A 55 7.30 -9.64 -13.32
C SER A 55 8.76 -10.06 -13.23
N GLU A 56 9.62 -9.53 -14.10
CA GLU A 56 11.08 -9.80 -14.10
C GLU A 56 11.87 -8.70 -13.37
N ALA A 57 11.23 -7.56 -13.09
CA ALA A 57 11.85 -6.45 -12.38
C ALA A 57 12.11 -6.81 -10.91
N THR A 58 13.25 -6.36 -10.38
CA THR A 58 13.50 -6.36 -8.94
C THR A 58 12.71 -5.22 -8.30
N LEU A 59 11.47 -5.51 -7.90
CA LEU A 59 10.55 -4.54 -7.31
C LEU A 59 10.98 -4.12 -5.90
N LEU A 60 10.71 -2.87 -5.59
CA LEU A 60 10.77 -2.28 -4.26
C LEU A 60 9.34 -1.98 -3.80
N ALA A 61 9.15 -1.66 -2.52
CA ALA A 61 7.89 -1.04 -2.10
C ALA A 61 7.65 0.22 -2.96
N PRO A 62 6.47 0.39 -3.58
CA PRO A 62 6.24 1.46 -4.56
C PRO A 62 6.13 2.83 -3.90
N VAL A 63 6.14 2.91 -2.56
CA VAL A 63 5.94 4.13 -1.79
C VAL A 63 7.01 4.30 -0.71
N ARG A 64 7.24 5.56 -0.30
CA ARG A 64 8.07 5.92 0.86
C ARG A 64 7.29 6.73 1.90
N PRO A 65 6.30 6.13 2.59
CA PRO A 65 5.42 6.85 3.49
C PRO A 65 6.16 7.33 4.76
N SER A 66 5.79 8.52 5.25
CA SER A 66 6.22 9.02 6.56
C SER A 66 5.53 8.31 7.74
N LYS A 67 4.33 7.79 7.50
CA LYS A 67 3.50 7.03 8.44
C LYS A 67 2.57 6.09 7.69
N ILE A 68 2.21 4.97 8.31
CA ILE A 68 1.20 4.04 7.78
C ILE A 68 0.03 4.06 8.76
N VAL A 69 -1.11 4.59 8.30
CA VAL A 69 -2.35 4.68 9.07
C VAL A 69 -3.27 3.56 8.61
N CYS A 70 -3.78 2.79 9.56
CA CYS A 70 -4.60 1.61 9.27
C CYS A 70 -5.96 1.74 9.95
N VAL A 71 -6.96 1.08 9.37
CA VAL A 71 -8.33 1.03 9.89
C VAL A 71 -8.69 -0.41 10.26
N GLY A 72 -8.97 -0.65 11.52
CA GLY A 72 -9.38 -1.97 12.01
C GLY A 72 -10.86 -2.22 11.81
N ARG A 73 -11.23 -3.47 11.52
CA ARG A 73 -12.64 -3.96 11.52
C ARG A 73 -13.55 -3.20 10.54
N ASN A 74 -13.02 -2.84 9.38
CA ASN A 74 -13.73 -2.00 8.41
C ASN A 74 -14.55 -2.80 7.36
N TYR A 75 -14.41 -4.13 7.32
CA TYR A 75 -15.27 -5.01 6.51
C TYR A 75 -16.35 -5.63 7.38
N ARG A 76 -17.61 -5.42 7.00
CA ARG A 76 -18.79 -5.89 7.76
C ARG A 76 -18.77 -7.41 7.97
N GLU A 77 -18.32 -8.16 6.97
CA GLU A 77 -18.21 -9.62 7.04
C GLU A 77 -17.10 -10.06 8.00
N HIS A 78 -15.95 -9.40 7.99
CA HIS A 78 -14.85 -9.71 8.91
C HIS A 78 -15.14 -9.33 10.38
N ALA A 79 -15.91 -8.26 10.61
CA ALA A 79 -16.39 -7.92 11.96
C ALA A 79 -17.30 -9.01 12.54
N ALA A 80 -18.16 -9.60 11.70
CA ALA A 80 -19.05 -10.69 12.09
C ALA A 80 -18.30 -12.01 12.37
N GLU A 81 -17.25 -12.34 11.60
CA GLU A 81 -16.41 -13.53 11.83
C GLU A 81 -15.70 -13.53 13.19
N LEU A 82 -15.28 -12.36 13.67
CA LEU A 82 -14.62 -12.19 14.96
C LEU A 82 -15.59 -11.99 16.13
N GLY A 83 -16.91 -12.04 15.88
CA GLY A 83 -17.94 -11.88 16.91
C GLY A 83 -17.97 -10.48 17.55
N HIS A 84 -17.60 -9.45 16.79
CA HIS A 84 -17.54 -8.07 17.27
C HIS A 84 -18.49 -7.16 16.49
N ASP A 85 -19.14 -6.24 17.21
CA ASP A 85 -19.92 -5.18 16.58
C ASP A 85 -19.02 -4.27 15.73
N VAL A 86 -19.55 -3.79 14.60
CA VAL A 86 -18.89 -2.75 13.80
C VAL A 86 -18.77 -1.49 14.66
N PRO A 87 -17.55 -0.95 14.88
CA PRO A 87 -17.36 0.24 15.70
C PRO A 87 -18.18 1.45 15.20
N VAL A 88 -18.68 2.27 16.13
CA VAL A 88 -19.37 3.54 15.81
C VAL A 88 -18.41 4.57 15.19
N GLU A 89 -17.13 4.49 15.55
CA GLU A 89 -16.06 5.32 15.00
C GLU A 89 -14.94 4.42 14.43
N PRO A 90 -14.25 4.85 13.35
CA PRO A 90 -13.15 4.07 12.78
C PRO A 90 -12.05 3.79 13.81
N LEU A 91 -11.70 2.50 13.97
CA LEU A 91 -10.61 2.11 14.84
C LEU A 91 -9.26 2.33 14.15
N ILE A 92 -8.59 3.43 14.47
CA ILE A 92 -7.32 3.81 13.83
C ILE A 92 -6.11 3.34 14.65
N PHE A 93 -5.09 2.83 13.96
CA PHE A 93 -3.78 2.52 14.53
C PHE A 93 -2.66 2.78 13.53
N LEU A 94 -1.41 2.67 14.00
CA LEU A 94 -0.22 2.92 13.20
C LEU A 94 0.65 1.67 13.06
N LYS A 95 1.19 1.48 11.86
CA LYS A 95 2.38 0.65 11.61
C LYS A 95 3.59 1.56 11.37
N PRO A 96 4.79 1.19 11.88
CA PRO A 96 6.01 1.93 11.58
C PRO A 96 6.42 1.72 10.12
N PRO A 97 7.01 2.73 9.44
CA PRO A 97 7.55 2.56 8.09
C PRO A 97 8.59 1.43 7.94
N SER A 98 9.24 1.02 9.03
CA SER A 98 10.17 -0.13 9.02
C SER A 98 9.47 -1.47 8.74
N ALA A 99 8.15 -1.56 8.91
CA ALA A 99 7.39 -2.76 8.60
C ALA A 99 7.24 -3.01 7.08
N LEU A 100 7.48 -2.00 6.23
CA LEU A 100 7.32 -2.11 4.79
C LEU A 100 8.12 -3.26 4.19
N LEU A 101 7.46 -4.05 3.35
CA LEU A 101 8.06 -5.15 2.62
C LEU A 101 7.78 -4.99 1.12
N ALA A 102 8.84 -5.08 0.33
CA ALA A 102 8.72 -5.06 -1.13
C ALA A 102 7.99 -6.31 -1.65
N PRO A 103 7.38 -6.24 -2.85
CA PRO A 103 6.80 -7.39 -3.52
C PRO A 103 7.79 -8.56 -3.62
N GLY A 104 7.31 -9.79 -3.38
CA GLY A 104 8.16 -10.99 -3.35
C GLY A 104 9.06 -11.13 -2.11
N GLY A 105 9.02 -10.17 -1.17
CA GLY A 105 9.76 -10.25 0.08
C GLY A 105 9.23 -11.33 1.03
N GLN A 106 10.10 -11.78 1.95
CA GLN A 106 9.76 -12.80 2.93
C GLN A 106 9.22 -12.18 4.22
N ILE A 107 7.98 -12.54 4.59
CA ILE A 107 7.40 -12.20 5.90
C ILE A 107 8.08 -13.05 6.98
N ARG A 108 8.66 -12.38 7.99
CA ARG A 108 9.41 -13.03 9.07
C ARG A 108 8.56 -13.13 10.33
N ARG A 109 8.06 -14.34 10.62
CA ARG A 109 7.37 -14.59 11.90
C ARG A 109 8.33 -14.33 13.07
N PRO A 110 7.99 -13.43 14.02
CA PRO A 110 8.82 -13.19 15.20
C PRO A 110 8.76 -14.40 16.13
N LYS A 111 9.89 -14.76 16.76
CA LYS A 111 9.99 -15.93 17.65
C LYS A 111 8.99 -15.91 18.82
N ILE A 112 8.55 -14.71 19.22
CA ILE A 112 7.65 -14.49 20.34
C ILE A 112 6.16 -14.64 19.98
N SER A 113 5.83 -14.85 18.70
CA SER A 113 4.45 -15.07 18.25
C SER A 113 4.31 -16.47 17.65
N ASN A 114 3.28 -17.20 18.06
CA ASN A 114 2.93 -18.51 17.51
C ASN A 114 1.81 -18.43 16.45
N ARG A 115 1.17 -17.27 16.30
CA ARG A 115 0.04 -17.09 15.40
C ARG A 115 0.15 -15.77 14.65
N VAL A 116 0.64 -15.85 13.41
CA VAL A 116 0.69 -14.73 12.47
C VAL A 116 -0.34 -14.96 11.36
N GLY A 117 -1.20 -13.98 11.14
CA GLY A 117 -2.19 -13.98 10.06
C GLY A 117 -1.89 -12.90 9.01
N HIS A 118 -2.48 -13.07 7.83
CA HIS A 118 -2.53 -12.08 6.76
C HIS A 118 -3.87 -11.33 6.81
N GLU A 119 -3.88 -10.11 6.28
CA GLU A 119 -5.07 -9.27 6.08
C GLU A 119 -4.81 -8.49 4.79
N GLY A 120 -5.41 -8.88 3.65
CA GLY A 120 -5.25 -8.10 2.42
C GLY A 120 -6.18 -6.90 2.45
N GLU A 121 -5.63 -5.76 2.02
CA GLU A 121 -6.24 -4.46 2.19
C GLU A 121 -6.01 -3.59 0.95
N LEU A 122 -6.97 -2.69 0.67
CA LEU A 122 -6.77 -1.59 -0.27
C LEU A 122 -5.96 -0.49 0.43
N GLY A 123 -4.73 -0.27 -0.02
CA GLY A 123 -3.90 0.84 0.44
C GLY A 123 -4.23 2.11 -0.33
N VAL A 124 -4.52 3.20 0.39
CA VAL A 124 -4.67 4.54 -0.17
C VAL A 124 -3.34 5.29 -0.04
N VAL A 125 -2.78 5.74 -1.17
CA VAL A 125 -1.55 6.53 -1.19
C VAL A 125 -1.92 8.00 -1.30
N LEU A 126 -1.51 8.81 -0.33
CA LEU A 126 -1.80 10.24 -0.36
C LEU A 126 -0.78 10.99 -1.21
N ALA A 127 -1.29 11.91 -2.02
CA ALA A 127 -0.54 12.81 -2.89
C ALA A 127 -0.17 14.14 -2.20
N LYS A 128 -1.08 14.64 -1.36
CA LYS A 128 -1.00 15.99 -0.78
C LYS A 128 -1.17 15.93 0.72
N THR A 129 -0.54 16.86 1.42
CA THR A 129 -0.85 17.08 2.84
C THR A 129 -2.24 17.69 2.94
N CYS A 130 -3.09 17.12 3.79
CA CYS A 130 -4.42 17.63 4.08
C CYS A 130 -4.65 17.75 5.59
N TYR A 131 -5.60 18.59 5.98
CA TYR A 131 -5.99 18.79 7.37
C TYR A 131 -7.43 19.28 7.44
N LYS A 132 -8.25 18.62 8.29
CA LYS A 132 -9.67 18.95 8.47
C LYS A 132 -10.47 19.02 7.16
N VAL A 133 -10.26 18.04 6.28
CA VAL A 133 -11.08 17.89 5.07
C VAL A 133 -12.54 17.68 5.50
N GLY A 134 -13.44 18.54 5.03
CA GLY A 134 -14.87 18.49 5.34
C GLY A 134 -15.55 17.25 4.79
N ALA A 135 -16.69 16.88 5.39
CA ALA A 135 -17.45 15.69 4.98
C ALA A 135 -17.98 15.76 3.54
N ASP A 136 -18.25 16.97 3.04
CA ASP A 136 -18.75 17.21 1.68
C ASP A 136 -17.64 17.57 0.68
N GLU A 137 -16.38 17.63 1.12
CA GLU A 137 -15.25 17.94 0.23
C GLU A 137 -14.84 16.73 -0.61
N ASP A 138 -14.50 16.96 -1.87
CA ASP A 138 -13.95 15.92 -2.71
C ASP A 138 -12.54 15.55 -2.25
N VAL A 139 -12.38 14.31 -1.80
CA VAL A 139 -11.10 13.79 -1.30
C VAL A 139 -10.16 13.33 -2.42
N ARG A 140 -10.66 13.10 -3.63
CA ARG A 140 -9.89 12.56 -4.76
C ARG A 140 -8.62 13.36 -5.07
N PRO A 141 -8.61 14.71 -5.03
CA PRO A 141 -7.39 15.50 -5.27
C PRO A 141 -6.25 15.27 -4.24
N TYR A 142 -6.53 14.65 -3.09
CA TYR A 142 -5.53 14.32 -2.08
C TYR A 142 -4.96 12.90 -2.24
N ILE A 143 -5.54 12.08 -3.13
CA ILE A 143 -5.17 10.69 -3.34
C ILE A 143 -4.29 10.60 -4.59
N LEU A 144 -3.09 10.04 -4.44
CA LEU A 144 -2.17 9.74 -5.54
C LEU A 144 -2.62 8.50 -6.32
N GLY A 145 -3.21 7.55 -5.61
CA GLY A 145 -3.70 6.30 -6.15
C GLY A 145 -3.82 5.24 -5.07
N TYR A 146 -3.99 4.00 -5.53
CA TYR A 146 -4.26 2.84 -4.70
C TYR A 146 -3.25 1.73 -4.94
N THR A 147 -3.03 0.89 -3.94
CA THR A 147 -2.12 -0.25 -4.02
C THR A 147 -2.65 -1.40 -3.17
N CYS A 148 -2.11 -2.61 -3.33
CA CYS A 148 -2.42 -3.70 -2.42
C CYS A 148 -1.52 -3.62 -1.19
N VAL A 149 -2.08 -3.92 -0.02
CA VAL A 149 -1.36 -3.99 1.25
C VAL A 149 -1.71 -5.31 1.94
N ASN A 150 -0.76 -5.90 2.65
CA ASN A 150 -1.04 -6.98 3.59
C ASN A 150 -0.75 -6.50 5.03
N ASP A 151 -1.77 -6.34 5.87
CA ASP A 151 -1.64 -5.99 7.28
C ASP A 151 -1.35 -7.24 8.14
N VAL A 152 -0.14 -7.75 7.98
CA VAL A 152 0.34 -8.93 8.70
C VAL A 152 0.28 -8.67 10.21
N THR A 153 -0.30 -9.62 10.93
CA THR A 153 -0.64 -9.45 12.35
C THR A 153 -0.27 -10.67 13.18
N ALA A 154 0.51 -10.47 14.23
CA ALA A 154 0.74 -11.44 15.30
C ALA A 154 -0.47 -11.45 16.27
N ARG A 155 -1.43 -12.33 16.04
CA ARG A 155 -2.75 -12.35 16.70
C ARG A 155 -2.68 -12.58 18.20
N ASP A 156 -1.79 -13.47 18.62
CA ASP A 156 -1.52 -13.73 20.04
C ASP A 156 -0.98 -12.49 20.78
N LEU A 157 -0.19 -11.66 20.11
CA LEU A 157 0.28 -10.40 20.68
C LEU A 157 -0.81 -9.32 20.64
N GLN A 158 -1.65 -9.31 19.60
CA GLN A 158 -2.78 -8.39 19.46
C GLN A 158 -3.75 -8.55 20.64
N GLU A 159 -4.11 -9.79 20.96
CA GLU A 159 -4.97 -10.12 22.12
C GLU A 159 -4.31 -9.79 23.45
N LYS A 160 -3.01 -10.06 23.58
CA LYS A 160 -2.26 -9.84 24.84
C LYS A 160 -2.08 -8.37 25.19
N ASP A 161 -1.81 -7.52 24.20
CA ASP A 161 -1.35 -6.15 24.45
C ASP A 161 -2.49 -5.14 24.55
N GLY A 162 -3.65 -5.44 23.94
CA GLY A 162 -4.73 -4.47 23.73
C GLY A 162 -4.39 -3.42 22.67
N GLN A 163 -3.21 -2.80 22.74
CA GLN A 163 -2.66 -1.91 21.72
C GLN A 163 -2.01 -2.71 20.58
N TRP A 164 -2.30 -2.35 19.33
CA TRP A 164 -1.96 -3.19 18.18
C TRP A 164 -0.58 -2.93 17.56
N THR A 165 0.10 -1.85 17.94
CA THR A 165 1.38 -1.43 17.33
C THR A 165 2.43 -2.53 17.36
N ARG A 166 2.60 -3.24 18.48
CA ARG A 166 3.59 -4.34 18.55
C ARG A 166 3.19 -5.53 17.68
N ALA A 167 1.92 -5.93 17.75
CA ALA A 167 1.40 -7.06 16.99
C ALA A 167 1.48 -6.88 15.47
N LYS A 168 1.36 -5.64 15.00
CA LYS A 168 1.32 -5.28 13.58
C LYS A 168 2.60 -4.59 13.09
N GLY A 169 3.54 -4.23 13.96
CA GLY A 169 4.65 -3.34 13.63
C GLY A 169 6.02 -3.99 13.46
N PHE A 170 6.12 -5.32 13.42
CA PHE A 170 7.42 -5.97 13.15
C PHE A 170 7.92 -5.62 11.75
N ASP A 171 9.24 -5.63 11.57
CA ASP A 171 9.84 -5.61 10.24
C ASP A 171 9.18 -6.70 9.38
N THR A 172 8.96 -6.39 8.10
CA THR A 172 8.28 -7.25 7.10
C THR A 172 6.76 -7.43 7.26
N PHE A 173 6.12 -6.81 8.25
CA PHE A 173 4.67 -6.98 8.47
C PHE A 173 3.77 -6.06 7.62
N CYS A 174 4.33 -5.31 6.68
CA CYS A 174 3.56 -4.49 5.74
C CYS A 174 4.01 -4.70 4.28
N PRO A 175 3.79 -5.90 3.69
CA PRO A 175 3.86 -6.06 2.24
C PRO A 175 3.00 -5.03 1.51
N VAL A 176 3.56 -4.38 0.50
CA VAL A 176 2.87 -3.36 -0.30
C VAL A 176 3.29 -3.42 -1.78
N GLY A 177 2.35 -3.21 -2.69
CA GLY A 177 2.60 -3.17 -4.14
C GLY A 177 1.75 -4.18 -4.92
N PRO A 178 2.15 -4.57 -6.15
CA PRO A 178 3.41 -4.23 -6.82
C PRO A 178 3.46 -2.82 -7.43
N VAL A 179 2.29 -2.20 -7.64
CA VAL A 179 2.15 -0.88 -8.27
C VAL A 179 1.26 0.03 -7.42
N VAL A 180 1.34 1.32 -7.68
CA VAL A 180 0.29 2.28 -7.31
C VAL A 180 -0.46 2.66 -8.59
N SER A 181 -1.79 2.67 -8.52
CA SER A 181 -2.68 2.91 -9.65
C SER A 181 -3.77 3.90 -9.29
N ASP A 182 -4.00 4.91 -10.14
CA ASP A 182 -5.16 5.80 -10.06
C ASP A 182 -6.39 5.24 -10.81
N GLU A 183 -6.26 4.08 -11.45
CA GLU A 183 -7.28 3.50 -12.34
C GLU A 183 -8.39 2.76 -11.57
N VAL A 184 -8.22 2.65 -10.25
CA VAL A 184 -9.18 2.04 -9.33
C VAL A 184 -10.17 3.10 -8.86
N ASP A 185 -11.47 2.87 -9.11
CA ASP A 185 -12.55 3.68 -8.54
C ASP A 185 -13.18 2.95 -7.34
N PRO A 186 -12.79 3.28 -6.08
CA PRO A 186 -13.38 2.64 -4.92
C PRO A 186 -14.83 3.05 -4.65
N TRP A 187 -15.34 4.13 -5.26
CA TRP A 187 -16.75 4.52 -5.15
C TRP A 187 -17.66 3.65 -6.01
N ALA A 188 -17.14 3.07 -7.10
CA ALA A 188 -17.84 2.06 -7.89
C ALA A 188 -17.91 0.69 -7.19
N GLY A 189 -17.17 0.51 -6.09
CA GLY A 189 -17.02 -0.74 -5.38
C GLY A 189 -15.78 -1.50 -5.84
N VAL A 190 -14.97 -1.95 -4.87
CA VAL A 190 -13.75 -2.72 -5.09
C VAL A 190 -13.81 -3.95 -4.20
N ILE A 191 -13.48 -5.11 -4.78
CA ILE A 191 -13.36 -6.37 -4.05
C ILE A 191 -11.88 -6.59 -3.74
N VAL A 192 -11.58 -6.90 -2.48
CA VAL A 192 -10.26 -7.34 -2.05
C VAL A 192 -10.34 -8.83 -1.76
N GLU A 193 -9.52 -9.62 -2.47
CA GLU A 193 -9.41 -11.07 -2.29
C GLU A 193 -8.09 -11.38 -1.59
N THR A 194 -8.13 -12.25 -0.58
CA THR A 194 -6.99 -12.63 0.27
C THR A 194 -6.70 -14.11 0.22
#